data_AF-A0A5J9VQ16-F1
#
_entry.id   AF-A0A5J9VQ16-F1
#
_cell.length_a   1.000
_cell.length_b   1.000
_cell.length_c   1.000
_cell.angle_alpha   90.00
_cell.angle_beta   90.00
_cell.angle_gamma   90.00
#
_symmetry.space_group_name_H-M   'P 1'
#
loop_
_entity.id
_entity.type
_entity.pdbx_description
1 polymer ?
#
loop_
_entity_poly.entity_id
_entity_poly.type
_entity_poly.pdbx_seq_one_letter_code
_entity_poly.pdbx_strand_id
1 'polypeptide(L)'
;MATRIQFENNCEVGVFSKLTNAYCLVAIGGSENFYSAFEAELADVIPVVKTSIGGTRIIGRLCVGNKNGLLLPHTTTDQELQHLRNCLPDQVVVQRIDERLSALGNCIACNDHVALTHPDLDKETEELIADVLGVEVFRQTIAGNILVGSYCTFSNRGGLVHPHTSIEDLDELSTLLQVPLVAGTVNRGSEVIAAGMTCE
;
A
#
# COMPACT_ATOMS: atom_id res chain seq x y z
N MET A 1 -14.24 4.49 -10.56
CA MET A 1 -15.28 3.45 -10.42
C MET A 1 -14.84 2.51 -9.31
N ALA A 2 -15.75 1.91 -8.53
CA ALA A 2 -15.36 0.92 -7.51
C ALA A 2 -15.73 -0.47 -8.00
N THR A 3 -14.72 -1.28 -8.32
CA THR A 3 -14.89 -2.64 -8.85
C THR A 3 -14.70 -3.66 -7.73
N ARG A 4 -15.61 -4.64 -7.65
CA ARG A 4 -15.55 -5.70 -6.64
C ARG A 4 -14.83 -6.90 -7.22
N ILE A 5 -13.78 -7.34 -6.54
CA ILE A 5 -12.93 -8.45 -6.95
C ILE A 5 -12.74 -9.38 -5.75
N GLN A 6 -12.46 -10.67 -6.01
CA GLN A 6 -12.10 -11.64 -4.99
C GLN A 6 -10.88 -12.44 -5.45
N PHE A 7 -9.97 -12.72 -4.52
CA PHE A 7 -8.80 -13.55 -4.76
C PHE A 7 -9.01 -14.92 -4.10
N GLU A 8 -9.20 -15.99 -4.88
CA GLU A 8 -9.41 -17.36 -4.36
C GLU A 8 -10.48 -17.46 -3.24
N ASN A 9 -11.62 -16.77 -3.41
CA ASN A 9 -12.71 -16.61 -2.43
C ASN A 9 -12.40 -15.73 -1.20
N ASN A 10 -11.23 -15.10 -1.15
CA ASN A 10 -10.91 -14.08 -0.16
C ASN A 10 -11.35 -12.69 -0.67
N CYS A 11 -12.01 -11.93 0.20
CA CYS A 11 -12.46 -10.56 -0.06
C CYS A 11 -11.36 -9.52 0.24
N GLU A 12 -10.22 -9.94 0.80
CA GLU A 12 -9.10 -9.07 1.16
C GLU A 12 -8.16 -8.79 -0.02
N VAL A 13 -8.67 -8.10 -1.02
CA VAL A 13 -7.91 -7.82 -2.26
C VAL A 13 -6.61 -7.06 -2.00
N GLY A 14 -6.58 -6.12 -1.06
CA GLY A 14 -5.38 -5.34 -0.73
C GLY A 14 -4.27 -6.10 -0.03
N VAL A 15 -4.50 -7.36 0.34
CA VAL A 15 -3.41 -8.26 0.74
C VAL A 15 -2.63 -8.77 -0.47
N PHE A 16 -3.31 -8.95 -1.60
CA PHE A 16 -2.77 -9.61 -2.80
C PHE A 16 -2.44 -8.65 -3.93
N SER A 17 -2.82 -7.38 -3.82
CA SER A 17 -2.51 -6.35 -4.81
C SER A 17 -1.98 -5.08 -4.16
N LYS A 18 -1.17 -4.33 -4.92
CA LYS A 18 -0.77 -2.96 -4.60
C LYS A 18 -1.06 -2.10 -5.81
N LEU A 19 -1.78 -1.01 -5.61
CA LEU A 19 -2.13 -0.06 -6.67
C LEU A 19 -1.39 1.26 -6.43
N THR A 20 -0.76 1.78 -7.48
CA THR A 20 -0.11 3.10 -7.52
C THR A 20 -0.36 3.77 -8.88
N ASN A 21 0.06 5.03 -9.03
CA ASN A 21 -0.35 5.93 -10.11
C ASN A 21 0.49 5.61 -11.34
N ALA A 22 1.63 4.96 -11.13
CA ALA A 22 2.56 4.55 -12.15
C ALA A 22 2.56 3.04 -12.40
N TYR A 23 2.13 2.21 -11.43
CA TYR A 23 2.17 0.75 -11.58
C TYR A 23 1.19 0.04 -10.65
N CYS A 24 0.78 -1.16 -11.06
CA CYS A 24 0.00 -2.06 -10.22
C CYS A 24 0.77 -3.37 -10.04
N LEU A 25 0.89 -3.84 -8.80
CA LEU A 25 1.44 -5.15 -8.47
C LEU A 25 0.30 -6.09 -8.10
N VAL A 26 0.34 -7.30 -8.63
CA VAL A 26 -0.63 -8.37 -8.34
C VAL A 26 0.10 -9.67 -8.02
N ALA A 27 -0.42 -10.39 -7.01
CA ALA A 27 0.15 -11.65 -6.56
C ALA A 27 0.08 -12.72 -7.65
N ILE A 28 1.13 -13.53 -7.76
CA ILE A 28 1.11 -14.73 -8.59
C ILE A 28 0.18 -15.78 -7.95
N GLY A 29 -0.52 -16.54 -8.80
CA GLY A 29 -1.42 -17.62 -8.38
C GLY A 29 -2.88 -17.21 -8.20
N GLY A 30 -3.27 -16.00 -8.60
CA GLY A 30 -4.67 -15.63 -8.72
C GLY A 30 -5.39 -16.30 -9.89
N SER A 31 -6.72 -16.29 -9.86
CA SER A 31 -7.56 -16.73 -10.98
C SER A 31 -7.50 -15.74 -12.15
N GLU A 32 -7.77 -16.19 -13.37
CA GLU A 32 -7.84 -15.30 -14.53
C GLU A 32 -8.86 -14.18 -14.32
N ASN A 33 -9.99 -14.47 -13.66
CA ASN A 33 -10.99 -13.47 -13.30
C ASN A 33 -10.42 -12.32 -12.46
N PHE A 34 -9.46 -12.61 -11.57
CA PHE A 34 -8.79 -11.59 -10.77
C PHE A 34 -7.96 -10.68 -11.67
N TYR A 35 -7.10 -11.25 -12.51
CA TYR A 35 -6.25 -10.46 -13.40
C TYR A 35 -7.05 -9.68 -14.43
N SER A 36 -8.06 -10.29 -15.04
CA SER A 36 -8.92 -9.64 -16.03
C SER A 36 -9.62 -8.40 -15.47
N ALA A 37 -9.95 -8.37 -14.18
CA ALA A 37 -10.57 -7.19 -13.57
C ALA A 37 -9.58 -6.02 -13.41
N PHE A 38 -8.30 -6.29 -13.10
CA PHE A 38 -7.27 -5.26 -13.08
C PHE A 38 -6.87 -4.85 -14.50
N GLU A 39 -6.67 -5.81 -15.40
CA GLU A 39 -6.29 -5.55 -16.79
C GLU A 39 -7.38 -4.77 -17.54
N ALA A 40 -8.67 -5.05 -17.31
CA ALA A 40 -9.76 -4.33 -17.95
C ALA A 40 -9.83 -2.84 -17.59
N GLU A 41 -9.44 -2.47 -16.37
CA GLU A 41 -9.50 -1.07 -15.89
C GLU A 41 -8.16 -0.34 -16.03
N LEU A 42 -7.04 -1.06 -15.95
CA LEU A 42 -5.71 -0.48 -15.77
C LEU A 42 -4.76 -0.71 -16.93
N ALA A 43 -4.96 -1.74 -17.78
CA ALA A 43 -3.96 -2.13 -18.78
C ALA A 43 -3.62 -1.01 -19.78
N ASP A 44 -4.55 -0.09 -20.02
CA ASP A 44 -4.35 1.04 -20.94
C ASP A 44 -3.55 2.19 -20.31
N VAL A 45 -3.44 2.25 -18.97
CA VAL A 45 -2.88 3.41 -18.25
C VAL A 45 -1.63 3.05 -17.45
N ILE A 46 -1.63 1.91 -16.75
CA ILE A 46 -0.52 1.49 -15.89
C ILE A 46 -0.14 0.01 -16.10
N PRO A 47 1.15 -0.34 -16.03
CA PRO A 47 1.59 -1.73 -16.10
C PRO A 47 1.09 -2.53 -14.89
N VAL A 48 0.44 -3.66 -15.18
CA VAL A 48 0.02 -4.66 -14.18
C VAL A 48 1.09 -5.75 -14.11
N VAL A 49 1.90 -5.74 -13.04
CA VAL A 49 3.04 -6.66 -12.85
C VAL A 49 2.66 -7.79 -11.93
N LYS A 50 2.75 -9.02 -12.44
CA LYS A 50 2.53 -10.26 -11.67
C LYS A 50 3.84 -10.63 -10.99
N THR A 51 3.86 -10.61 -9.66
CA THR A 51 5.06 -10.91 -8.86
C THR A 51 4.74 -11.64 -7.56
N SER A 52 5.73 -12.33 -7.01
CA SER A 52 5.79 -12.73 -5.60
C SER A 52 6.81 -11.85 -4.88
N ILE A 53 6.71 -11.81 -3.55
CA ILE A 53 7.72 -11.16 -2.69
C ILE A 53 8.14 -12.16 -1.64
N GLY A 54 9.42 -12.55 -1.64
CA GLY A 54 9.96 -13.57 -0.76
C GLY A 54 9.28 -14.93 -0.94
N GLY A 55 8.86 -15.25 -2.16
CA GLY A 55 8.10 -16.48 -2.46
C GLY A 55 6.68 -16.51 -1.89
N THR A 56 6.17 -15.37 -1.39
CA THR A 56 4.82 -15.28 -0.85
C THR A 56 3.86 -14.57 -1.80
N ARG A 57 2.55 -14.79 -1.58
CA ARG A 57 1.45 -14.19 -2.35
C ARG A 57 0.92 -12.90 -1.73
N ILE A 58 1.36 -12.53 -0.54
CA ILE A 58 0.82 -11.40 0.24
C ILE A 58 1.51 -10.08 -0.10
N ILE A 59 1.62 -9.77 -1.39
CA ILE A 59 2.46 -8.67 -1.87
C ILE A 59 2.00 -7.31 -1.35
N GLY A 60 0.69 -7.06 -1.23
CA GLY A 60 0.15 -5.76 -0.82
C GLY A 60 0.47 -5.40 0.63
N ARG A 61 0.74 -6.44 1.45
CA ARG A 61 1.17 -6.30 2.84
C ARG A 61 2.67 -6.14 2.99
N LEU A 62 3.43 -6.73 2.07
CA LEU A 62 4.89 -6.75 2.14
C LEU A 62 5.53 -5.54 1.48
N CYS A 63 4.88 -4.95 0.47
CA CYS A 63 5.41 -3.78 -0.23
C CYS A 63 4.60 -2.51 0.04
N VAL A 64 5.28 -1.38 -0.08
CA VAL A 64 4.68 -0.06 -0.08
C VAL A 64 5.35 0.77 -1.17
N GLY A 65 4.59 1.64 -1.81
CA GLY A 65 5.11 2.39 -2.94
C GLY A 65 4.11 3.44 -3.40
N ASN A 66 4.65 4.42 -4.11
CA ASN A 66 3.92 5.47 -4.81
C ASN A 66 4.47 5.53 -6.24
N LYS A 67 4.12 6.56 -7.01
CA LYS A 67 4.63 6.72 -8.39
C LYS A 67 6.15 6.88 -8.51
N ASN A 68 6.83 7.31 -7.44
CA ASN A 68 8.26 7.63 -7.45
C ASN A 68 9.12 6.43 -7.03
N GLY A 69 8.60 5.58 -6.14
CA GLY A 69 9.40 4.50 -5.56
C GLY A 69 8.59 3.30 -5.09
N LEU A 70 9.28 2.17 -4.96
CA LEU A 70 8.76 0.91 -4.43
C LEU A 70 9.72 0.37 -3.38
N LEU A 71 9.19 0.18 -2.17
CA LEU A 71 9.90 -0.38 -1.04
C LEU A 71 9.56 -1.85 -0.88
N LEU A 72 10.61 -2.65 -0.77
CA LEU A 72 10.55 -4.11 -0.67
C LEU A 72 11.23 -4.60 0.61
N PRO A 73 10.76 -5.69 1.22
CA PRO A 73 11.41 -6.26 2.39
C PRO A 73 12.72 -6.95 2.01
N HIS A 74 13.60 -7.12 3.00
CA HIS A 74 14.87 -7.86 2.84
C HIS A 74 14.68 -9.32 2.39
N THR A 75 13.50 -9.91 2.62
CA THR A 75 13.17 -11.29 2.22
C THR A 75 12.98 -11.46 0.71
N THR A 76 12.91 -10.36 -0.04
CA THR A 76 12.72 -10.39 -1.50
C THR A 76 13.92 -11.00 -2.20
N THR A 77 13.70 -11.97 -3.08
CA THR A 77 14.77 -12.63 -3.83
C THR A 77 15.34 -11.72 -4.92
N ASP A 78 16.57 -11.98 -5.37
CA ASP A 78 17.21 -11.21 -6.45
C ASP A 78 16.50 -11.39 -7.79
N GLN A 79 15.89 -12.56 -8.01
CA GLN A 79 15.06 -12.82 -9.19
C GLN A 79 13.80 -11.95 -9.19
N GLU A 80 13.08 -11.87 -8.07
CA GLU A 80 11.89 -11.02 -7.92
C GLU A 80 12.25 -9.54 -8.08
N LEU A 81 13.37 -9.10 -7.50
CA LEU A 81 13.81 -7.71 -7.62
C LEU A 81 14.21 -7.36 -9.06
N GLN A 82 14.91 -8.25 -9.77
CA GLN A 82 15.26 -8.03 -11.17
C GLN A 82 14.00 -8.00 -12.06
N HIS A 83 13.04 -8.88 -11.78
CA HIS A 83 11.74 -8.90 -12.47
C HIS A 83 11.00 -7.58 -12.29
N LEU A 84 10.91 -7.08 -11.05
CA LEU A 84 10.29 -5.79 -10.76
C LEU A 84 10.99 -4.65 -11.50
N ARG A 85 12.32 -4.58 -11.47
CA ARG A 85 13.09 -3.54 -12.18
C ARG A 85 12.89 -3.58 -13.70
N ASN A 86 12.67 -4.75 -14.28
CA ASN A 86 12.45 -4.88 -15.72
C ASN A 86 11.02 -4.51 -16.14
N CYS A 87 10.04 -4.68 -15.25
CA CYS A 87 8.62 -4.43 -15.54
C CYS A 87 8.14 -3.04 -15.12
N LEU A 88 8.79 -2.43 -14.13
CA LEU A 88 8.45 -1.09 -13.65
C LEU A 88 9.03 -0.01 -14.58
N PRO A 89 8.39 1.18 -14.66
CA PRO A 89 8.96 2.31 -15.36
C PRO A 89 10.31 2.74 -14.75
N ASP A 90 11.25 3.20 -15.58
CA ASP A 90 12.60 3.61 -15.15
C ASP A 90 12.62 4.74 -14.11
N GLN A 91 11.51 5.47 -13.97
CA GLN A 91 11.34 6.54 -12.98
C GLN A 91 11.14 6.00 -11.55
N VAL A 92 10.70 4.74 -11.41
CA VAL A 92 10.38 4.15 -10.11
C VAL A 92 11.65 3.58 -9.47
N VAL A 93 12.05 4.14 -8.33
CA VAL A 93 13.18 3.65 -7.57
C VAL A 93 12.78 2.42 -6.75
N VAL A 94 13.31 1.25 -7.11
CA VAL A 94 13.06 0.00 -6.38
C VAL A 94 14.19 -0.25 -5.37
N GLN A 95 13.85 -0.17 -4.08
CA GLN A 95 14.80 -0.29 -2.98
C GLN A 95 14.35 -1.35 -1.96
N ARG A 96 15.31 -2.16 -1.47
CA ARG A 96 15.08 -3.06 -0.34
C ARG A 96 15.39 -2.36 0.97
N ILE A 97 14.53 -2.59 1.96
CA ILE A 97 14.70 -2.11 3.32
C ILE A 97 14.81 -3.32 4.25
N ASP A 98 15.77 -3.26 5.18
CA ASP A 98 15.87 -4.20 6.28
C ASP A 98 15.14 -3.63 7.51
N GLU A 99 13.83 -3.93 7.60
CA GLU A 99 13.00 -3.57 8.74
C GLU A 99 12.58 -4.84 9.48
N ARG A 100 12.65 -4.82 10.81
CA ARG A 100 12.41 -5.99 11.67
C ARG A 100 11.14 -5.88 12.51
N LEU A 101 10.52 -4.71 12.57
CA LEU A 101 9.30 -4.48 13.37
C LEU A 101 8.09 -5.23 12.81
N SER A 102 7.77 -5.02 11.54
CA SER A 102 6.66 -5.70 10.85
C SER A 102 6.81 -5.61 9.33
N ALA A 103 5.83 -6.12 8.61
CA ALA A 103 5.76 -5.96 7.17
C ALA A 103 5.58 -4.47 6.79
N LEU A 104 6.33 -4.02 5.77
CA LEU A 104 6.36 -2.61 5.35
C LEU A 104 4.96 -2.06 5.02
N GLY A 105 4.12 -2.85 4.34
CA GLY A 105 2.75 -2.43 3.99
C GLY A 105 1.77 -2.37 5.18
N ASN A 106 2.12 -2.96 6.34
CA ASN A 106 1.33 -2.76 7.57
C ASN A 106 1.80 -1.53 8.35
N CYS A 107 3.09 -1.23 8.30
CA CYS A 107 3.70 -0.12 9.02
C CYS A 107 3.59 1.21 8.29
N ILE A 108 3.39 1.20 6.97
CA ILE A 108 3.51 2.39 6.12
C ILE A 108 2.26 2.52 5.25
N ALA A 109 1.63 3.69 5.30
CA ALA A 109 0.60 4.12 4.37
C ALA A 109 1.09 5.38 3.66
N CYS A 110 1.01 5.45 2.34
CA CYS A 110 1.56 6.58 1.58
C CYS A 110 0.65 6.99 0.43
N ASN A 111 0.74 8.26 0.06
CA ASN A 111 0.32 8.80 -1.22
C ASN A 111 1.54 9.41 -1.94
N ASP A 112 1.32 10.26 -2.95
CA ASP A 112 2.43 10.88 -3.71
C ASP A 112 3.10 12.07 -2.99
N HIS A 113 2.56 12.52 -1.87
CA HIS A 113 3.00 13.74 -1.19
C HIS A 113 3.45 13.50 0.25
N VAL A 114 2.79 12.56 0.94
CA VAL A 114 2.88 12.29 2.37
C VAL A 114 2.85 10.79 2.63
N ALA A 115 3.64 10.34 3.60
CA ALA A 115 3.59 9.00 4.15
C ALA A 115 3.35 9.04 5.66
N LEU A 116 2.47 8.16 6.13
CA LEU A 116 2.28 7.84 7.53
C LEU A 116 3.05 6.56 7.86
N THR A 117 3.84 6.60 8.91
CA THR A 117 4.63 5.47 9.38
C THR A 117 4.34 5.12 10.82
N HIS A 118 4.72 3.89 11.18
CA HIS A 118 4.76 3.42 12.56
C HIS A 118 5.58 4.37 13.46
N PRO A 119 5.15 4.66 14.69
CA PRO A 119 5.85 5.60 15.58
C PRO A 119 7.25 5.11 15.99
N ASP A 120 7.40 3.80 16.20
CA ASP A 120 8.66 3.18 16.64
C ASP A 120 9.63 2.87 15.49
N LEU A 121 9.39 3.38 14.28
CA LEU A 121 10.27 3.13 13.13
C LEU A 121 11.64 3.79 13.36
N ASP A 122 12.71 3.13 12.94
CA ASP A 122 14.07 3.68 13.04
C ASP A 122 14.23 4.91 12.15
N LYS A 123 15.02 5.89 12.60
CA LYS A 123 15.25 7.14 11.84
C LYS A 123 15.93 6.88 10.50
N GLU A 124 16.84 5.91 10.45
CA GLU A 124 17.50 5.52 9.21
C GLU A 124 16.48 4.99 8.19
N THR A 125 15.53 4.16 8.64
CA THR A 125 14.46 3.65 7.79
C THR A 125 13.52 4.77 7.34
N GLU A 126 13.21 5.73 8.23
CA GLU A 126 12.38 6.89 7.90
C GLU A 126 13.01 7.77 6.81
N GLU A 127 14.30 8.08 6.93
CA GLU A 127 15.06 8.83 5.91
C GLU A 127 15.07 8.10 4.56
N LEU A 128 15.29 6.77 4.58
CA LEU A 128 15.23 5.96 3.36
C LEU A 128 13.84 5.97 2.71
N ILE A 129 12.76 5.94 3.50
CA ILE A 129 11.39 6.03 2.98
C ILE A 129 11.17 7.39 2.33
N ALA A 130 11.57 8.48 3.00
CA ALA A 130 11.44 9.84 2.50
C ALA A 130 12.20 10.02 1.18
N ASP A 131 13.43 9.51 1.09
CA ASP A 131 14.28 9.62 -0.10
C ASP A 131 13.76 8.80 -1.28
N VAL A 132 13.33 7.54 -1.04
CA VAL A 132 12.89 6.64 -2.12
C VAL A 132 11.50 7.02 -2.64
N LEU A 133 10.57 7.37 -1.76
CA LEU A 133 9.22 7.76 -2.15
C LEU A 133 9.14 9.24 -2.53
N GLY A 134 10.09 10.07 -2.10
CA GLY A 134 10.08 11.51 -2.33
C GLY A 134 8.90 12.21 -1.65
N VAL A 135 8.57 11.81 -0.42
CA VAL A 135 7.41 12.29 0.34
C VAL A 135 7.79 12.69 1.76
N GLU A 136 6.99 13.56 2.36
CA GLU A 136 7.13 13.89 3.77
C GLU A 136 6.62 12.74 4.64
N VAL A 137 7.44 12.28 5.58
CA VAL A 137 7.11 11.17 6.46
C VAL A 137 6.66 11.71 7.82
N PHE A 138 5.50 11.23 8.28
CA PHE A 138 4.97 11.55 9.60
C PHE A 138 4.68 10.28 10.39
N ARG A 139 5.16 10.29 11.64
CA ARG A 139 4.88 9.23 12.61
C ARG A 139 3.53 9.50 13.26
N GLN A 140 2.57 8.61 13.06
CA GLN A 140 1.25 8.78 13.65
C GLN A 140 0.59 7.42 13.97
N THR A 141 -0.44 7.45 14.81
CA THR A 141 -1.28 6.30 15.11
C THR A 141 -2.73 6.55 14.72
N ILE A 142 -3.49 5.49 14.44
CA ILE A 142 -4.87 5.61 13.96
C ILE A 142 -5.77 4.82 14.91
N ALA A 143 -6.67 5.52 15.60
CA ALA A 143 -7.56 4.95 16.62
C ALA A 143 -6.80 4.12 17.69
N GLY A 144 -5.61 4.60 18.10
CA GLY A 144 -4.74 3.90 19.07
C GLY A 144 -3.98 2.71 18.48
N ASN A 145 -4.14 2.40 17.19
CA ASN A 145 -3.36 1.36 16.52
C ASN A 145 -2.08 1.93 15.90
N ILE A 146 -0.99 1.20 16.11
CA ILE A 146 0.34 1.52 15.59
C ILE A 146 0.52 1.12 14.10
N LEU A 147 -0.30 0.19 13.59
CA LEU A 147 -0.21 -0.34 12.22
C LEU A 147 -1.02 0.51 11.23
N VAL A 148 -0.53 1.72 10.93
CA VAL A 148 -1.21 2.68 10.06
C VAL A 148 -1.55 2.11 8.68
N GLY A 149 -0.66 1.31 8.08
CA GLY A 149 -0.84 0.68 6.76
C GLY A 149 -1.93 -0.39 6.73
N SER A 150 -2.35 -0.93 7.88
CA SER A 150 -3.47 -1.87 7.95
C SER A 150 -4.82 -1.17 8.09
N TYR A 151 -4.84 -0.12 8.90
CA TYR A 151 -6.07 0.54 9.37
C TYR A 151 -6.41 1.82 8.61
N CYS A 152 -5.57 2.21 7.65
CA CYS A 152 -5.82 3.34 6.78
C CYS A 152 -5.37 3.05 5.35
N THR A 153 -6.15 3.57 4.41
CA THR A 153 -5.78 3.64 3.01
C THR A 153 -6.14 5.03 2.52
N PHE A 154 -5.24 5.67 1.80
CA PHE A 154 -5.48 7.00 1.28
C PHE A 154 -4.84 7.19 -0.09
N SER A 155 -5.48 8.07 -0.86
CA SER A 155 -5.12 8.51 -2.19
C SER A 155 -4.74 9.99 -2.14
N ASN A 156 -4.33 10.56 -3.27
CA ASN A 156 -4.15 12.02 -3.39
C ASN A 156 -5.47 12.81 -3.27
N ARG A 157 -6.63 12.14 -3.32
CA ARG A 157 -7.95 12.78 -3.32
C ARG A 157 -8.71 12.64 -2.00
N GLY A 158 -8.33 11.67 -1.18
CA GLY A 158 -9.05 11.34 0.04
C GLY A 158 -8.61 10.00 0.60
N GLY A 159 -9.05 9.70 1.82
CA GLY A 159 -8.70 8.46 2.49
C GLY A 159 -9.81 7.92 3.36
N LEU A 160 -9.67 6.63 3.67
CA LEU A 160 -10.55 5.90 4.56
C LEU A 160 -9.73 5.40 5.75
N VAL A 161 -10.21 5.70 6.96
CA VAL A 161 -9.58 5.32 8.22
C VAL A 161 -10.50 4.46 9.07
N HIS A 162 -9.92 3.81 10.07
CA HIS A 162 -10.60 2.93 11.00
C HIS A 162 -11.92 3.52 11.53
N PRO A 163 -13.01 2.74 11.65
CA PRO A 163 -14.32 3.26 12.04
C PRO A 163 -14.36 3.86 13.45
N HIS A 164 -13.47 3.43 14.34
CA HIS A 164 -13.38 3.94 15.72
C HIS A 164 -12.42 5.14 15.87
N THR A 165 -11.97 5.74 14.77
CA THR A 165 -11.15 6.95 14.82
C THR A 165 -12.00 8.10 15.35
N SER A 166 -11.49 8.88 16.31
CA SER A 166 -12.22 10.02 16.86
C SER A 166 -12.33 11.15 15.82
N ILE A 167 -13.30 12.04 16.00
CA ILE A 167 -13.46 13.20 15.10
C ILE A 167 -12.26 14.14 15.19
N GLU A 168 -11.66 14.26 16.38
CA GLU A 168 -10.45 15.05 16.61
C GLU A 168 -9.26 14.47 15.84
N ASP A 169 -9.01 13.16 15.95
CA ASP A 169 -7.94 12.49 15.20
C ASP A 169 -8.17 12.58 13.68
N LEU A 170 -9.43 12.49 13.23
CA LEU A 170 -9.79 12.65 11.81
C LEU A 170 -9.44 14.03 11.28
N ASP A 171 -9.77 15.09 12.03
CA ASP A 171 -9.49 16.47 11.64
C ASP A 171 -7.98 16.76 11.64
N GLU A 172 -7.25 16.22 12.62
CA GLU A 172 -5.79 16.28 12.67
C GLU A 172 -5.14 15.58 11.46
N LEU A 173 -5.54 14.34 11.18
CA LEU A 173 -5.02 13.57 10.04
C LEU A 173 -5.39 14.22 8.70
N SER A 174 -6.60 14.77 8.58
CA SER A 174 -7.06 15.49 7.39
C SER A 174 -6.23 16.75 7.14
N THR A 175 -5.89 17.47 8.20
CA THR A 175 -5.04 18.67 8.12
C THR A 175 -3.61 18.31 7.75
N LEU A 176 -3.08 17.22 8.31
CA LEU A 176 -1.73 16.73 8.04
C LEU A 176 -1.59 16.21 6.60
N LEU A 177 -2.51 15.36 6.14
CA LEU A 177 -2.47 14.78 4.80
C LEU A 177 -2.98 15.73 3.71
N GLN A 178 -3.60 16.85 4.09
CA GLN A 178 -4.28 17.80 3.20
C GLN A 178 -5.35 17.16 2.30
N VAL A 179 -5.90 16.02 2.70
CA VAL A 179 -6.95 15.30 1.98
C VAL A 179 -8.12 14.98 2.90
N PRO A 180 -9.36 14.98 2.39
CA PRO A 180 -10.52 14.62 3.19
C PRO A 180 -10.46 13.15 3.62
N LEU A 181 -10.57 12.91 4.91
CA LEU A 181 -10.64 11.58 5.49
C LEU A 181 -12.03 11.26 6.01
N VAL A 182 -12.42 10.00 5.87
CA VAL A 182 -13.69 9.49 6.40
C VAL A 182 -13.42 8.20 7.17
N ALA A 183 -14.08 8.04 8.32
CA ALA A 183 -14.07 6.78 9.05
C ALA A 183 -15.12 5.82 8.47
N GLY A 184 -14.72 4.57 8.21
CA GLY A 184 -15.63 3.58 7.63
C GLY A 184 -15.12 2.15 7.71
N THR A 185 -15.94 1.22 7.20
CA THR A 185 -15.59 -0.20 7.13
C THR A 185 -15.65 -0.70 5.70
N VAL A 186 -14.93 -1.80 5.45
CA VAL A 186 -14.93 -2.51 4.17
C VAL A 186 -15.51 -3.92 4.36
N ASN A 187 -15.87 -4.62 3.29
CA ASN A 187 -16.25 -6.04 3.35
C ASN A 187 -17.32 -6.42 4.40
N ARG A 188 -18.39 -5.63 4.51
CA ARG A 188 -19.52 -5.85 5.45
C ARG A 188 -19.12 -5.78 6.93
N GLY A 189 -18.30 -4.79 7.29
CA GLY A 189 -17.96 -4.49 8.70
C GLY A 189 -16.55 -4.90 9.11
N SER A 190 -15.66 -5.18 8.16
CA SER A 190 -14.24 -5.35 8.46
C SER A 190 -13.59 -4.00 8.77
N GLU A 191 -12.86 -3.99 9.88
CA GLU A 191 -12.08 -2.86 10.39
C GLU A 191 -10.72 -2.72 9.67
N VAL A 192 -10.27 -3.76 8.97
CA VAL A 192 -8.97 -3.78 8.28
C VAL A 192 -9.13 -3.25 6.86
N ILE A 193 -9.07 -1.92 6.76
CA ILE A 193 -9.42 -1.21 5.54
C ILE A 193 -8.50 -1.53 4.38
N ALA A 194 -7.18 -1.41 4.60
CA ALA A 194 -6.20 -1.66 3.54
C ALA A 194 -6.17 -3.13 3.10
N ALA A 195 -6.82 -4.04 3.84
CA ALA A 195 -6.87 -5.45 3.46
C ALA A 195 -8.03 -5.65 2.50
N GLY A 196 -9.17 -5.03 2.79
CA GLY A 196 -10.36 -5.15 1.97
C GLY A 196 -10.34 -4.37 0.66
N MET A 197 -9.48 -3.35 0.52
CA MET A 197 -9.42 -2.54 -0.69
C MET A 197 -8.02 -2.01 -0.99
N THR A 198 -7.80 -1.69 -2.26
CA THR A 198 -6.68 -0.88 -2.73
C THR A 198 -7.23 0.32 -3.47
N CYS A 199 -6.71 1.50 -3.16
CA CYS A 199 -7.01 2.74 -3.87
C CYS A 199 -5.75 3.58 -3.93
N GLU A 200 -5.73 4.51 -4.88
CA GLU A 200 -4.65 5.46 -5.02
C GLU A 200 -5.12 6.73 -5.76
#